data_AF-W1Q752-F1
#
_entry.id   AF-W1Q752-F1
#
_cell.length_a   1.000
_cell.length_b   1.000
_cell.length_c   1.000
_cell.angle_alpha   90.00
_cell.angle_beta   90.00
_cell.angle_gamma   90.00
#
_symmetry.space_group_name_H-M   'P 1'
#
loop_
_entity.id
_entity.type
_entity.pdbx_description
1 polymer ?
#
loop_
_entity_poly.entity_id
_entity_poly.type
_entity_poly.pdbx_seq_one_letter_code
_entity_poly.pdbx_strand_id
1 'polypeptide(L)'
;MVSCLKIVKLVGIGSLGLATSSFGLAAYNAVPDLISSTKLSILDSQELRKRFRCLLVQVRSILAVFGTAASVLFTMAYTRSPVTGKHPYLIYAALGAPLCAAYYCYGVLPLELQIFQSPQKRDLGPLPAKTSKTDDLTSPLDNSVYNDLGTESDAVREEPAEDEQFQELELKTETISKLQSLKLGYSYSSLISGAAFVLATIGYLGDPL
;
A
#
# COMPACT_ATOMS: atom_id res chain seq x y z
N MET A 1 26.02 16.62 32.70
CA MET A 1 25.74 16.92 31.28
C MET A 1 25.80 15.66 30.41
N VAL A 2 26.82 14.81 30.57
CA VAL A 2 27.00 13.54 29.84
C VAL A 2 25.78 12.60 29.93
N SER A 3 25.17 12.45 31.11
CA SER A 3 24.01 11.57 31.29
C SER A 3 22.76 12.01 30.51
N CYS A 4 22.55 13.33 30.34
CA CYS A 4 21.41 13.85 29.57
C CYS A 4 21.57 13.54 28.08
N LEU A 5 22.80 13.67 27.55
CA LEU A 5 23.11 13.35 26.16
C LEU A 5 22.87 11.86 25.85
N LYS A 6 23.20 10.97 26.79
CA LYS A 6 22.93 9.53 26.67
C LYS A 6 21.43 9.22 26.58
N ILE A 7 20.62 9.86 27.42
CA ILE A 7 19.17 9.67 27.40
C ILE A 7 18.59 10.15 26.06
N VAL A 8 19.03 11.31 25.56
CA VAL A 8 18.58 11.83 24.26
C VAL A 8 18.92 10.88 23.11
N LYS A 9 20.14 10.32 23.08
CA LYS A 9 20.53 9.31 22.09
C LYS A 9 19.67 8.03 22.20
N LEU A 10 19.45 7.55 23.42
CA LEU A 10 18.64 6.34 23.67
C LEU A 10 17.18 6.53 23.24
N VAL A 11 16.58 7.69 23.55
CA VAL A 11 15.22 8.03 23.11
C VAL A 11 15.15 8.18 21.59
N GLY A 12 16.19 8.75 20.97
CA GLY A 12 16.31 8.83 19.51
C GLY A 12 16.36 7.45 18.84
N ILE A 13 17.18 6.53 19.37
CA ILE A 13 17.28 5.15 18.91
C ILE A 13 15.94 4.42 19.06
N GLY A 14 15.30 4.55 20.23
CA GLY A 14 13.99 3.95 20.49
C GLY A 14 12.93 4.44 19.51
N SER A 15 12.91 5.76 19.24
CA SER A 15 11.99 6.36 18.26
C SER A 15 12.21 5.84 16.85
N LEU A 16 13.49 5.74 16.42
CA LEU A 16 13.83 5.21 15.11
C LEU A 16 13.53 3.70 14.99
N GLY A 17 13.70 2.95 16.08
CA GLY A 17 13.35 1.54 16.17
C GLY A 17 11.84 1.30 16.04
N LEU A 18 11.01 2.12 16.71
CA LEU A 18 9.56 2.09 16.58
C LEU A 18 9.09 2.44 15.17
N ALA A 19 9.72 3.42 14.53
CA ALA A 19 9.45 3.72 13.13
C ALA A 19 9.84 2.57 12.20
N THR A 20 10.99 1.94 12.43
CA THR A 20 11.47 0.82 11.61
C THR A 20 10.58 -0.42 11.76
N SER A 21 10.16 -0.72 12.98
CA SER A 21 9.31 -1.89 13.25
C SER A 21 7.93 -1.74 12.63
N SER A 22 7.36 -0.52 12.57
CA SER A 22 6.06 -0.29 11.91
C SER A 22 6.12 -0.58 10.41
N PHE A 23 7.21 -0.18 9.72
CA PHE A 23 7.44 -0.55 8.32
C PHE A 23 7.64 -2.06 8.13
N GLY A 24 8.39 -2.70 9.04
CA GLY A 24 8.59 -4.14 9.02
C GLY A 24 7.26 -4.90 9.13
N LEU A 25 6.43 -4.53 10.12
CA LEU A 25 5.10 -5.14 10.30
C LEU A 25 4.19 -4.90 9.08
N ALA A 26 4.25 -3.72 8.48
CA ALA A 26 3.52 -3.43 7.24
C ALA A 26 3.99 -4.34 6.09
N ALA A 27 5.30 -4.52 5.91
CA ALA A 27 5.87 -5.33 4.84
C ALA A 27 5.60 -6.85 5.00
N TYR A 28 5.71 -7.36 6.23
CA TYR A 28 5.66 -8.81 6.50
C TYR A 28 4.27 -9.35 6.80
N ASN A 29 3.38 -8.54 7.41
CA ASN A 29 2.06 -9.00 7.81
C ASN A 29 0.97 -8.31 7.01
N ALA A 30 0.95 -6.97 6.98
CA ALA A 30 -0.17 -6.24 6.39
C ALA A 30 -0.29 -6.43 4.87
N VAL A 31 0.78 -6.23 4.11
CA VAL A 31 0.74 -6.37 2.64
C VAL A 31 0.41 -7.80 2.18
N PRO A 32 1.03 -8.88 2.71
CA PRO A 32 0.68 -10.24 2.29
C PRO A 32 -0.72 -10.66 2.73
N ASP A 33 -1.20 -10.18 3.89
CA ASP A 33 -2.57 -10.45 4.34
C ASP A 33 -3.62 -9.79 3.40
N LEU A 34 -3.27 -8.65 2.81
CA LEU A 34 -4.05 -8.06 1.71
C LEU A 34 -4.00 -8.91 0.42
N ILE A 35 -2.84 -9.47 0.07
CA ILE A 35 -2.71 -10.34 -1.12
C ILE A 35 -3.55 -11.61 -0.97
N SER A 36 -3.54 -12.24 0.21
CA SER A 36 -4.36 -13.44 0.48
C SER A 36 -5.86 -13.09 0.53
N SER A 37 -6.22 -11.97 1.14
CA SER A 37 -7.63 -11.54 1.22
C SER A 37 -8.20 -11.14 -0.15
N THR A 38 -7.39 -10.55 -1.02
CA THR A 38 -7.79 -10.21 -2.41
C THR A 38 -8.03 -11.46 -3.26
N LYS A 39 -7.33 -12.56 -2.97
CA LYS A 39 -7.57 -13.85 -3.65
C LYS A 39 -8.86 -14.54 -3.19
N LEU A 40 -9.32 -14.27 -1.98
CA LEU A 40 -10.42 -15.00 -1.34
C LEU A 40 -11.77 -14.25 -1.40
N SER A 41 -11.76 -12.91 -1.43
CA SER A 41 -12.97 -12.12 -1.16
C SER A 41 -13.33 -11.17 -2.30
N ILE A 42 -14.36 -11.58 -3.07
CA ILE A 42 -15.16 -10.72 -3.96
C ILE A 42 -16.18 -9.87 -3.15
N LEU A 43 -16.35 -10.13 -1.84
CA LEU A 43 -17.57 -9.73 -1.12
C LEU A 43 -17.46 -8.61 -0.07
N ASP A 44 -16.31 -8.01 0.21
CA ASP A 44 -16.30 -6.82 1.09
C ASP A 44 -15.12 -5.86 0.86
N SER A 45 -15.01 -5.34 -0.36
CA SER A 45 -13.97 -4.37 -0.75
C SER A 45 -13.96 -3.09 0.09
N GLN A 46 -15.08 -2.76 0.76
CA GLN A 46 -15.22 -1.54 1.58
C GLN A 46 -14.49 -1.66 2.91
N GLU A 47 -14.70 -2.75 3.66
CA GLU A 47 -14.06 -2.97 4.95
C GLU A 47 -12.55 -3.20 4.80
N LEU A 48 -12.13 -3.93 3.76
CA LEU A 48 -10.72 -4.09 3.41
C LEU A 48 -10.03 -2.76 3.10
N ARG A 49 -10.68 -1.91 2.29
CA ARG A 49 -10.16 -0.59 1.94
C ARG A 49 -10.06 0.33 3.16
N LYS A 50 -11.01 0.23 4.10
CA LYS A 50 -10.98 1.00 5.36
C LYS A 50 -9.83 0.56 6.27
N ARG A 51 -9.62 -0.75 6.44
CA ARG A 51 -8.49 -1.30 7.20
C ARG A 51 -7.15 -0.91 6.60
N PHE A 52 -7.04 -0.97 5.27
CA PHE A 52 -5.83 -0.56 4.57
C PHE A 52 -5.56 0.95 4.72
N ARG A 53 -6.58 1.81 4.60
CA ARG A 53 -6.43 3.25 4.90
C ARG A 53 -5.99 3.51 6.32
N CYS A 54 -6.60 2.83 7.29
CA CYS A 54 -6.23 2.97 8.69
C CYS A 54 -4.76 2.63 8.92
N LEU A 55 -4.31 1.49 8.38
CA LEU A 55 -2.93 1.04 8.48
C LEU A 55 -1.95 2.01 7.81
N LEU A 56 -2.30 2.53 6.63
CA LEU A 56 -1.48 3.53 5.93
C LEU A 56 -1.36 4.84 6.71
N VAL A 57 -2.48 5.36 7.22
CA VAL A 57 -2.48 6.57 8.05
C VAL A 57 -1.65 6.34 9.32
N GLN A 58 -1.72 5.15 9.90
CA GLN A 58 -0.92 4.77 11.07
C GLN A 58 0.58 4.72 10.75
N VAL A 59 1.00 4.08 9.66
CA VAL A 59 2.42 4.02 9.28
C VAL A 59 2.95 5.42 8.97
N ARG A 60 2.17 6.24 8.27
CA ARG A 60 2.55 7.63 7.96
C ARG A 60 2.63 8.50 9.20
N SER A 61 1.69 8.39 10.13
CA SER A 61 1.71 9.16 11.36
C SER A 61 2.89 8.76 12.25
N ILE A 62 3.20 7.45 12.34
CA ILE A 62 4.37 6.95 13.07
C ILE A 62 5.66 7.49 12.45
N LEU A 63 5.84 7.39 11.13
CA LEU A 63 7.04 7.93 10.47
C LEU A 63 7.15 9.44 10.65
N ALA A 64 6.04 10.18 10.48
CA ALA A 64 6.05 11.63 10.63
C ALA A 64 6.42 12.06 12.05
N VAL A 65 5.83 11.43 13.07
CA VAL A 65 6.07 11.80 14.47
C VAL A 65 7.43 11.28 14.96
N PHE A 66 7.65 9.96 14.90
CA PHE A 66 8.85 9.35 15.45
C PHE A 66 10.09 9.57 14.57
N GLY A 67 9.94 9.65 13.25
CA GLY A 67 11.05 9.93 12.33
C GLY A 67 11.57 11.36 12.46
N THR A 68 10.67 12.35 12.55
CA THR A 68 11.08 13.75 12.79
C THR A 68 11.67 13.92 14.18
N ALA A 69 11.02 13.35 15.21
CA ALA A 69 11.54 13.36 16.58
C ALA A 69 12.95 12.76 16.65
N ALA A 70 13.17 11.58 16.06
CA ALA A 70 14.49 10.95 16.03
C ALA A 70 15.55 11.84 15.35
N SER A 71 15.22 12.42 14.19
CA SER A 71 16.14 13.31 13.45
C SER A 71 16.54 14.54 14.26
N VAL A 72 15.56 15.16 14.92
CA VAL A 72 15.78 16.33 15.78
C VAL A 72 16.63 15.95 16.99
N LEU A 73 16.33 14.82 17.64
CA LEU A 73 17.08 14.34 18.81
C LEU A 73 18.53 14.04 18.46
N PHE A 74 18.80 13.39 17.32
CA PHE A 74 20.17 13.11 16.88
C PHE A 74 20.93 14.38 16.48
N THR A 75 20.25 15.33 15.83
CA THR A 75 20.85 16.63 15.47
C THR A 75 21.20 17.44 16.73
N MET A 76 20.29 17.46 17.71
CA MET A 76 20.54 18.09 19.02
C MET A 76 21.67 17.39 19.77
N ALA A 77 21.70 16.06 19.76
CA ALA A 77 22.78 15.30 20.38
C ALA A 77 24.14 15.59 19.72
N TYR A 78 24.20 15.76 18.40
CA TYR A 78 25.43 16.09 17.68
C TYR A 78 25.93 17.51 18.00
N THR A 79 25.05 18.51 17.93
CA THR A 79 25.43 19.91 18.13
C THR A 79 25.86 20.21 19.56
N ARG A 80 25.28 19.50 20.54
CA ARG A 80 25.58 19.67 21.97
C ARG A 80 26.67 18.73 22.51
N SER A 81 27.19 17.81 21.69
CA SER A 81 28.28 16.92 22.10
C SER A 81 29.63 17.64 22.16
N PRO A 82 30.50 17.38 23.15
CA PRO A 82 31.87 17.87 23.16
C PRO A 82 32.68 17.35 21.96
N VAL A 83 33.76 18.05 21.59
CA VAL A 83 34.53 17.78 20.35
C VAL A 83 35.06 16.33 20.30
N THR A 84 35.40 15.75 21.45
CA THR A 84 35.85 14.36 21.59
C THR A 84 34.73 13.31 21.41
N GLY A 85 33.46 13.68 21.64
CA GLY A 85 32.28 12.82 21.46
C GLY A 85 31.43 13.18 20.23
N LYS A 86 31.95 14.03 19.33
CA LYS A 86 31.32 14.35 18.05
C LYS A 86 31.70 13.30 17.04
N HIS A 87 30.87 12.27 16.93
CA HIS A 87 31.07 11.24 15.95
C HIS A 87 30.14 11.41 14.73
N PRO A 88 30.64 11.11 13.51
CA PRO A 88 29.87 11.27 12.28
C PRO A 88 28.65 10.34 12.20
N TYR A 89 28.63 9.23 12.95
CA TYR A 89 27.49 8.30 12.98
C TYR A 89 26.18 8.98 13.39
N LEU A 90 26.21 10.02 14.23
CA LEU A 90 25.01 10.75 14.67
C LEU A 90 24.36 11.49 13.50
N ILE A 91 25.17 12.02 12.58
CA ILE A 91 24.70 12.69 11.38
C ILE A 91 24.10 11.66 10.43
N TYR A 92 24.74 10.50 10.24
CA TYR A 92 24.21 9.43 9.40
C TYR A 92 22.88 8.89 9.95
N ALA A 93 22.76 8.74 11.27
CA ALA A 93 21.50 8.35 11.92
C ALA A 93 20.42 9.43 11.75
N ALA A 94 20.77 10.71 11.90
CA ALA A 94 19.85 11.84 11.69
C ALA A 94 19.35 11.94 10.25
N LEU A 95 20.18 11.57 9.27
CA LEU A 95 19.82 11.52 7.85
C LEU A 95 18.97 10.30 7.47
N GLY A 96 18.96 9.26 8.29
CA GLY A 96 18.22 8.03 8.00
C GLY A 96 16.71 8.24 7.85
N ALA A 97 16.09 8.98 8.77
CA ALA A 97 14.65 9.24 8.71
C ALA A 97 14.22 10.15 7.53
N PRO A 98 14.88 11.28 7.23
CA PRO A 98 14.53 12.09 6.05
C PRO A 98 14.79 11.36 4.74
N LEU A 99 15.82 10.51 4.67
CA LEU A 99 16.10 9.69 3.48
C LEU A 99 15.03 8.61 3.29
N CYS A 100 14.61 7.95 4.37
CA CYS A 100 13.47 7.03 4.35
C CYS A 100 12.17 7.75 3.95
N ALA A 101 11.91 8.96 4.48
CA ALA A 101 10.74 9.75 4.12
C ALA A 101 10.76 10.17 2.64
N ALA A 102 11.92 10.57 2.11
CA ALA A 102 12.09 10.89 0.69
C ALA A 102 11.80 9.66 -0.19
N TYR A 103 12.41 8.51 0.14
CA TYR A 103 12.14 7.26 -0.58
C TYR A 103 10.66 6.86 -0.52
N TYR A 104 10.03 6.98 0.64
CA TYR A 104 8.61 6.71 0.82
C TYR A 104 7.73 7.62 -0.06
N CYS A 105 8.01 8.92 -0.09
CA CYS A 105 7.25 9.88 -0.89
C CYS A 105 7.39 9.67 -2.41
N TYR A 106 8.58 9.33 -2.90
CA TYR A 106 8.81 9.17 -4.35
C TYR A 106 8.53 7.76 -4.87
N GLY A 107 8.78 6.73 -4.06
CA GLY A 107 8.64 5.32 -4.48
C GLY A 107 7.33 4.69 -4.06
N VAL A 108 7.00 4.76 -2.76
CA VAL A 108 5.89 3.99 -2.17
C VAL A 108 4.54 4.70 -2.33
N LEU A 109 4.51 6.02 -2.15
CA LEU A 109 3.31 6.84 -2.24
C LEU A 109 2.60 6.77 -3.61
N PRO A 110 3.27 6.82 -4.78
CA PRO A 110 2.57 6.66 -6.05
C PRO A 110 1.99 5.25 -6.22
N LEU A 111 2.65 4.21 -5.70
CA LEU A 111 2.13 2.84 -5.72
C LEU A 111 0.87 2.69 -4.87
N GLU A 112 0.84 3.32 -3.69
CA GLU A 112 -0.37 3.37 -2.85
C GLU A 112 -1.52 4.10 -3.56
N LEU A 113 -1.25 5.24 -4.18
CA LEU A 113 -2.27 6.02 -4.89
C LEU A 113 -2.85 5.23 -6.08
N GLN A 114 -2.02 4.50 -6.83
CA GLN A 114 -2.48 3.66 -7.92
C GLN A 114 -3.42 2.54 -7.44
N ILE A 115 -3.17 1.96 -6.26
CA ILE A 115 -4.04 0.93 -5.67
C ILE A 115 -5.37 1.55 -5.17
N PHE A 116 -5.36 2.80 -4.69
CA PHE A 116 -6.58 3.50 -4.30
C PHE A 116 -7.42 4.02 -5.47
N GLN A 117 -6.74 4.55 -6.48
CA GLN A 117 -7.36 5.16 -7.65
C GLN A 117 -7.75 4.16 -8.70
N SER A 118 -7.16 2.95 -8.72
CA SER A 118 -7.68 1.85 -9.53
C SER A 118 -9.15 1.69 -9.18
N PRO A 119 -10.07 2.09 -10.07
CA PRO A 119 -11.47 1.89 -9.83
C PRO A 119 -11.64 0.39 -9.92
N GLN A 120 -11.85 -0.27 -8.79
CA GLN A 120 -12.70 -1.45 -8.78
C GLN A 120 -14.11 -0.97 -9.13
N LYS A 121 -14.29 -0.61 -10.42
CA LYS A 121 -15.57 -0.38 -11.11
C LYS A 121 -15.51 -1.23 -12.37
N ARG A 122 -15.74 -2.52 -12.18
CA ARG A 122 -16.94 -3.15 -12.71
C ARG A 122 -17.44 -4.06 -11.58
N ASP A 123 -17.93 -3.48 -10.49
CA ASP A 123 -19.38 -3.61 -10.29
C ASP A 123 -20.06 -3.62 -11.64
N LEU A 124 -20.54 -4.81 -12.04
CA LEU A 124 -21.64 -4.96 -12.96
C LEU A 124 -22.67 -3.87 -12.61
N GLY A 125 -22.60 -2.75 -13.32
CA GLY A 125 -23.76 -1.89 -13.43
C GLY A 125 -24.86 -2.78 -14.00
N PRO A 126 -26.12 -2.65 -13.55
CA PRO A 126 -27.21 -3.23 -14.31
C PRO A 126 -27.01 -2.73 -15.74
N LEU A 127 -26.92 -3.67 -16.69
CA LEU A 127 -26.95 -3.38 -18.11
C LEU A 127 -27.88 -2.19 -18.34
N PRO A 128 -27.52 -1.19 -19.17
CA PRO A 128 -28.50 -0.20 -19.57
C PRO A 128 -29.71 -1.00 -20.02
N ALA A 129 -30.83 -0.83 -19.33
CA ALA A 129 -32.10 -1.36 -19.76
C ALA A 129 -32.24 -0.86 -21.18
N LYS A 130 -31.94 -1.74 -22.14
CA LYS A 130 -32.36 -1.61 -23.51
C LYS A 130 -33.86 -1.56 -23.34
N THR A 131 -34.37 -0.33 -23.31
CA THR A 131 -35.76 -0.05 -23.53
C THR A 131 -36.04 -0.80 -24.81
N SER A 132 -36.69 -1.95 -24.68
CA SER A 132 -37.31 -2.63 -25.80
C SER A 132 -38.29 -1.60 -26.35
N LYS A 133 -37.80 -0.80 -27.30
CA LYS A 133 -38.66 -0.25 -28.32
C LYS A 133 -39.17 -1.49 -29.02
N THR A 134 -40.43 -1.79 -28.74
CA THR A 134 -41.34 -2.45 -29.67
C THR A 134 -41.31 -1.61 -30.96
N ASP A 135 -40.28 -1.81 -31.78
CA ASP A 135 -40.32 -1.45 -33.18
C ASP A 135 -40.86 -2.69 -33.87
N ASP A 136 -42.19 -2.75 -33.90
CA ASP A 136 -42.94 -3.61 -34.80
C ASP A 136 -42.34 -3.47 -36.20
N LEU A 137 -41.60 -4.48 -36.65
CA LEU A 137 -41.33 -4.67 -38.07
C LEU A 137 -42.62 -5.17 -38.73
N THR A 138 -43.62 -4.29 -38.81
CA THR A 138 -44.78 -4.48 -39.67
C THR A 138 -44.34 -4.15 -41.09
N SER A 139 -44.16 -5.19 -41.92
CA SER A 139 -44.06 -5.02 -43.37
C SER A 139 -45.39 -4.43 -43.86
N PRO A 140 -45.39 -3.33 -44.64
CA PRO A 140 -46.62 -2.63 -45.03
C PRO A 140 -47.47 -3.38 -46.08
N LEU A 141 -47.25 -4.68 -46.30
CA LEU A 141 -47.93 -5.43 -47.36
C LEU A 141 -48.63 -6.72 -46.92
N ASP A 142 -48.39 -7.25 -45.71
CA ASP A 142 -49.13 -8.43 -45.25
C ASP A 142 -49.20 -8.50 -43.71
N ASN A 143 -50.37 -8.18 -43.16
CA ASN A 143 -50.65 -8.04 -41.73
C ASN A 143 -50.71 -9.40 -41.02
N SER A 144 -49.66 -10.21 -41.11
CA SER A 144 -49.57 -11.51 -40.44
C SER A 144 -48.53 -11.51 -39.32
N VAL A 145 -48.97 -12.00 -38.16
CA VAL A 145 -48.14 -12.22 -36.97
C VAL A 145 -47.40 -13.54 -37.16
N TYR A 146 -46.07 -13.50 -37.23
CA TYR A 146 -45.26 -14.72 -37.15
C TYR A 146 -45.28 -15.21 -35.69
N ASN A 147 -46.14 -16.18 -35.40
CA ASN A 147 -46.04 -16.99 -34.19
C ASN A 147 -45.21 -18.22 -34.53
N ASP A 148 -43.89 -18.12 -34.32
CA ASP A 148 -42.96 -19.21 -34.57
C ASP A 148 -43.17 -20.31 -33.52
N LEU A 149 -43.93 -21.34 -33.89
CA LEU A 149 -44.19 -22.53 -33.08
C LEU A 149 -43.17 -23.61 -33.46
N GLY A 150 -41.94 -23.41 -33.00
CA GLY A 150 -40.85 -24.38 -33.03
C GLY A 150 -40.40 -24.71 -31.62
N THR A 151 -41.05 -25.70 -31.02
CA THR A 151 -40.56 -26.44 -29.85
C THR A 151 -39.15 -26.97 -30.16
N GLU A 152 -38.13 -26.56 -29.41
CA GLU A 152 -37.37 -27.37 -28.46
C GLU A 152 -36.49 -26.45 -27.61
N SER A 153 -36.51 -26.70 -26.31
CA SER A 153 -35.76 -26.00 -25.28
C SER A 153 -34.27 -26.29 -25.42
N ASP A 154 -33.59 -25.62 -26.35
CA ASP A 154 -32.15 -25.43 -26.20
C ASP A 154 -31.95 -24.31 -25.17
N ALA A 155 -31.69 -24.76 -23.95
CA ALA A 155 -31.01 -23.95 -22.96
C ALA A 155 -29.77 -23.37 -23.65
N VAL A 156 -29.85 -22.09 -24.02
CA VAL A 156 -28.67 -21.25 -24.21
C VAL A 156 -27.96 -21.28 -22.86
N ARG A 157 -27.07 -22.26 -22.73
CA ARG A 157 -25.96 -22.22 -21.80
C ARG A 157 -25.18 -21.00 -22.26
N GLU A 158 -25.41 -19.88 -21.58
CA GLU A 158 -24.46 -18.78 -21.54
C GLU A 158 -23.16 -19.39 -21.00
N GLU A 159 -22.35 -19.92 -21.90
CA GLU A 159 -20.92 -20.07 -21.67
C GLU A 159 -20.44 -18.65 -21.35
N PRO A 160 -19.96 -18.36 -20.13
CA PRO A 160 -19.42 -17.05 -19.82
C PRO A 160 -18.29 -16.80 -20.83
N ALA A 161 -18.44 -15.73 -21.62
CA ALA A 161 -17.55 -15.36 -22.70
C ALA A 161 -16.08 -15.51 -22.26
N GLU A 162 -15.32 -16.32 -23.01
CA GLU A 162 -13.89 -16.54 -22.75
C GLU A 162 -13.12 -15.20 -22.64
N ASP A 163 -13.59 -14.17 -23.34
CA ASP A 163 -13.09 -12.79 -23.28
C ASP A 163 -13.28 -12.10 -21.92
N GLU A 164 -14.37 -12.40 -21.20
CA GLU A 164 -14.62 -11.87 -19.86
C GLU A 164 -13.74 -12.56 -18.81
N GLN A 165 -13.55 -13.87 -18.93
CA GLN A 165 -12.65 -14.62 -18.05
C GLN A 165 -11.19 -14.22 -18.26
N PHE A 166 -10.76 -13.99 -19.51
CA PHE A 166 -9.42 -13.49 -19.82
C PHE A 166 -9.20 -12.08 -19.27
N GLN A 167 -10.16 -11.15 -19.44
CA GLN A 167 -10.06 -9.81 -18.83
C GLN A 167 -9.98 -9.87 -17.30
N GLU A 168 -10.74 -10.75 -16.65
CA GLU A 168 -10.70 -10.89 -15.20
C GLU A 168 -9.36 -11.48 -14.71
N LEU A 169 -8.79 -12.42 -15.46
CA LEU A 169 -7.47 -13.01 -15.18
C LEU A 169 -6.35 -11.99 -15.35
N GLU A 170 -6.34 -11.21 -16.43
CA GLU A 170 -5.35 -10.16 -16.66
C GLU A 170 -5.39 -9.09 -15.56
N LEU A 171 -6.59 -8.65 -15.17
CA LEU A 171 -6.79 -7.65 -14.13
C LEU A 171 -6.34 -8.18 -12.75
N LYS A 172 -6.56 -9.47 -12.46
CA LYS A 172 -6.04 -10.14 -11.25
C LYS A 172 -4.50 -10.18 -11.26
N THR A 173 -3.89 -10.53 -12.39
CA THR A 173 -2.42 -10.59 -12.50
C THR A 173 -1.77 -9.21 -12.34
N GLU A 174 -2.37 -8.16 -12.93
CA GLU A 174 -1.88 -6.79 -12.79
C GLU A 174 -1.99 -6.29 -11.35
N THR A 175 -3.11 -6.59 -10.67
CA THR A 175 -3.33 -6.21 -9.27
C THR A 175 -2.32 -6.91 -8.35
N ILE A 176 -2.08 -8.21 -8.54
CA ILE A 176 -1.09 -8.97 -7.76
C ILE A 176 0.33 -8.42 -7.98
N SER A 177 0.70 -8.09 -9.22
CA SER A 177 2.00 -7.49 -9.54
C SER A 177 2.21 -6.13 -8.86
N LYS A 178 1.17 -5.29 -8.82
CA LYS A 178 1.20 -4.00 -8.11
C LYS A 178 1.33 -4.19 -6.59
N LEU A 179 0.63 -5.15 -6.00
CA LEU A 179 0.78 -5.47 -4.58
C LEU A 179 2.16 -6.03 -4.24
N GLN A 180 2.77 -6.82 -5.13
CA GLN A 180 4.16 -7.28 -4.96
C GLN A 180 5.16 -6.12 -5.02
N SER A 181 4.96 -5.19 -5.94
CA SER A 181 5.76 -3.96 -6.03
C SER A 181 5.63 -3.10 -4.77
N LEU A 182 4.41 -3.03 -4.22
CA LEU A 182 4.16 -2.35 -2.95
C LEU A 182 4.89 -3.03 -1.79
N LYS A 183 4.81 -4.37 -1.67
CA LYS A 183 5.55 -5.15 -0.65
C LYS A 183 7.04 -4.84 -0.70
N LEU A 184 7.59 -4.81 -1.91
CA LEU A 184 9.00 -4.55 -2.15
C LEU A 184 9.37 -3.11 -1.76
N GLY A 185 8.54 -2.10 -2.06
CA GLY A 185 8.74 -0.73 -1.59
C GLY A 185 8.73 -0.59 -0.06
N TYR A 186 7.81 -1.26 0.62
CA TYR A 186 7.79 -1.33 2.09
C TYR A 186 9.02 -2.05 2.67
N SER A 187 9.48 -3.12 2.02
CA SER A 187 10.69 -3.84 2.41
C SER A 187 11.94 -2.98 2.28
N TYR A 188 12.10 -2.22 1.18
CA TYR A 188 13.20 -1.28 1.04
C TYR A 188 13.14 -0.15 2.07
N SER A 189 11.95 0.37 2.37
CA SER A 189 11.76 1.41 3.39
C SER A 189 12.19 0.90 4.78
N SER A 190 11.81 -0.33 5.11
CA SER A 190 12.24 -1.02 6.34
C SER A 190 13.75 -1.27 6.37
N LEU A 191 14.37 -1.58 5.23
CA LEU A 191 15.82 -1.79 5.12
C LEU A 191 16.59 -0.47 5.33
N ILE A 192 16.15 0.62 4.70
CA ILE A 192 16.76 1.96 4.85
C ILE A 192 16.66 2.41 6.32
N SER A 193 15.48 2.32 6.92
CA SER A 193 15.30 2.72 8.32
C SER A 193 16.03 1.77 9.28
N GLY A 194 16.08 0.47 8.99
CA GLY A 194 16.81 -0.54 9.75
C GLY A 194 18.31 -0.32 9.71
N ALA A 195 18.89 0.01 8.55
CA ALA A 195 20.29 0.38 8.45
C ALA A 195 20.61 1.63 9.29
N ALA A 196 19.74 2.65 9.24
CA ALA A 196 19.89 3.84 10.07
C ALA A 196 19.78 3.51 11.57
N PHE A 197 18.91 2.58 11.96
CA PHE A 197 18.79 2.10 13.34
C PHE A 197 20.07 1.39 13.80
N VAL A 198 20.64 0.51 12.98
CA VAL A 198 21.91 -0.16 13.27
C VAL A 198 23.06 0.84 13.40
N LEU A 199 23.12 1.85 12.52
CA LEU A 199 24.11 2.91 12.64
C LEU A 199 23.96 3.71 13.94
N ALA A 200 22.71 3.98 14.35
CA ALA A 200 22.43 4.67 15.58
C ALA A 200 22.83 3.84 16.82
N THR A 201 22.59 2.53 16.81
CA THR A 201 22.98 1.64 17.92
C THR A 201 24.49 1.47 18.01
N ILE A 202 25.18 1.24 16.89
CA ILE A 202 26.66 1.22 16.84
C ILE A 202 27.21 2.54 17.38
N GLY A 203 26.60 3.65 16.98
CA GLY A 203 26.97 4.97 17.48
C GLY A 203 26.85 5.10 18.99
N TYR A 204 25.74 4.63 19.57
CA TYR A 204 25.53 4.66 21.01
C TYR A 204 26.50 3.75 21.78
N LEU A 205 26.79 2.56 21.25
CA LEU A 205 27.73 1.59 21.84
C LEU A 205 29.19 2.03 21.72
N GLY A 206 29.54 2.69 20.61
CA GLY A 206 30.90 3.12 20.29
C GLY A 206 31.28 4.49 20.83
N ASP A 207 30.43 5.14 21.63
CA ASP A 207 30.71 6.41 22.31
C ASP A 207 31.51 6.14 23.60
N PRO A 208 32.84 6.35 23.63
CA PRO A 208 33.59 6.27 24.86
C PRO A 208 33.19 7.48 25.72
N LEU A 209 32.78 7.23 26.97
CA LEU A 209 32.39 8.30 27.90
C LEU A 209 33.42 9.43 27.99
#